data_AF-A0A7C4T2H1-F1
#
_entry.id   AF-A0A7C4T2H1-F1
#
_cell.length_a   1.000
_cell.length_b   1.000
_cell.length_c   1.000
_cell.angle_alpha   90.00
_cell.angle_beta   90.00
_cell.angle_gamma   90.00
#
_symmetry.space_group_name_H-M   'P 1'
#
loop_
_entity.id
_entity.type
_entity.pdbx_description
1 polymer ?
#
loop_
_entity_poly.entity_id
_entity_poly.type
_entity_poly.pdbx_seq_one_letter_code
_entity_poly.pdbx_strand_id
1 'polypeptide(L)'
;KVDQIEAFVNQTMTDQKAEWELAEECIRLGADVKFRAQFDTYIKAFYDSLDLLFNASMAKDYYIPAKRFGFILFRMRDRYKDQTLDLKWAGAKVRKLIDKYLESMGIDPKIPPVHLLSDDFPKMVDDRNKTGRAKASEMEHAIRWHIKVNMDQDPVLYTQFSEKLQRIMDVHKEHWDLIVAELTKLRDEMAAGRQAGKGTVASHVAPFYDLIMMKAAIDKSDTPTAKQVATITLKLFEYIRAALAVPNFWQKNAEQRQLECDIRDELDYCGIDSIKQNVAYITTELINLAKSRQEQISKYHD
;
A
#
# COMPACT_ATOMS: atom_id res chain seq x y z
N LYS A 1 -22.03 -16.84 -0.29
CA LYS A 1 -22.94 -16.94 0.88
C LYS A 1 -22.11 -17.54 2.00
N VAL A 2 -22.08 -16.92 3.17
CA VAL A 2 -21.31 -17.43 4.32
C VAL A 2 -22.28 -18.23 5.18
N ASP A 3 -22.03 -19.52 5.33
CA ASP A 3 -22.90 -20.41 6.11
C ASP A 3 -22.80 -20.04 7.60
N GLN A 4 -23.88 -20.22 8.38
CA GLN A 4 -23.93 -19.88 9.81
C GLN A 4 -23.73 -18.40 10.17
N ILE A 5 -23.77 -17.48 9.20
CA ILE A 5 -23.63 -16.03 9.46
C ILE A 5 -24.66 -15.51 10.48
N GLU A 6 -25.87 -16.06 10.49
CA GLU A 6 -26.90 -15.68 11.46
C GLU A 6 -26.50 -16.05 12.89
N ALA A 7 -25.89 -17.22 13.10
CA ALA A 7 -25.39 -17.63 14.40
C ALA A 7 -24.20 -16.77 14.86
N PHE A 8 -23.32 -16.38 13.93
CA PHE A 8 -22.21 -15.47 14.20
C PHE A 8 -22.68 -14.08 14.61
N VAL A 9 -23.62 -13.51 13.86
CA VAL A 9 -24.10 -12.14 14.03
C VAL A 9 -24.91 -12.02 15.32
N ASN A 10 -25.62 -13.08 15.71
CA ASN A 10 -26.35 -13.14 16.98
C ASN A 10 -25.52 -13.69 18.15
N GLN A 11 -24.24 -13.99 17.94
CA GLN A 11 -23.31 -14.50 18.96
C GLN A 11 -23.83 -15.77 19.67
N THR A 12 -24.41 -16.70 18.90
CA THR A 12 -24.95 -17.97 19.41
C THR A 12 -24.03 -19.17 19.11
N MET A 13 -22.87 -18.93 18.50
CA MET A 13 -21.86 -19.97 18.26
C MET A 13 -21.16 -20.35 19.57
N THR A 14 -20.99 -21.65 19.81
CA THR A 14 -20.32 -22.18 21.01
C THR A 14 -18.85 -22.52 20.76
N ASP A 15 -18.48 -22.82 19.52
CA ASP A 15 -17.10 -23.08 19.12
C ASP A 15 -16.40 -21.77 18.74
N GLN A 16 -15.51 -21.32 19.62
CA GLN A 16 -14.71 -20.09 19.43
C GLN A 16 -13.78 -20.17 18.21
N LYS A 17 -13.33 -21.37 17.83
CA LYS A 17 -12.47 -21.53 16.65
C LYS A 17 -13.30 -21.34 15.39
N ALA A 18 -14.45 -22.03 15.30
CA ALA A 18 -15.37 -21.88 14.18
C ALA A 18 -15.88 -20.43 14.05
N GLU A 19 -16.20 -19.78 15.17
CA GLU A 19 -16.61 -18.37 15.19
C GLU A 19 -15.53 -17.45 14.62
N TRP A 20 -14.27 -17.68 15.00
CA TRP A 20 -13.13 -16.91 14.49
C TRP A 20 -12.89 -17.15 13.00
N GLU A 21 -12.93 -18.41 12.55
CA GLU A 21 -12.77 -18.78 11.13
C GLU A 21 -13.86 -18.14 10.27
N LEU A 22 -15.08 -18.09 10.78
CA LEU A 22 -16.21 -17.46 10.11
C LEU A 22 -16.07 -15.93 10.02
N ALA A 23 -15.57 -15.31 11.09
CA ALA A 23 -15.23 -13.88 11.08
C ALA A 23 -14.18 -13.59 10.00
N GLU A 24 -13.15 -14.42 9.93
CA GLU A 24 -12.07 -14.28 8.96
C GLU A 24 -12.57 -14.48 7.53
N GLU A 25 -13.47 -15.44 7.30
CA GLU A 25 -14.13 -15.63 6.01
C GLU A 25 -14.93 -14.39 5.60
N CYS A 26 -15.70 -13.80 6.52
CA CYS A 26 -16.44 -12.56 6.27
C CYS A 26 -15.49 -11.43 5.89
N ILE A 27 -14.41 -11.22 6.66
CA ILE A 27 -13.43 -10.16 6.38
C ILE A 27 -12.79 -10.38 5.00
N ARG A 28 -12.47 -11.63 4.63
CA ARG A 28 -11.86 -11.99 3.35
C ARG A 28 -12.73 -11.60 2.14
N LEU A 29 -14.06 -11.61 2.26
CA LEU A 29 -14.95 -11.11 1.20
C LEU A 29 -14.67 -9.64 0.88
N GLY A 30 -14.15 -8.89 1.85
CA GLY A 30 -13.69 -7.52 1.67
C GLY A 30 -12.49 -7.36 0.72
N ALA A 31 -11.84 -8.44 0.28
CA ALA A 31 -10.82 -8.34 -0.78
C ALA A 31 -11.41 -7.75 -2.07
N ASP A 32 -12.68 -8.04 -2.38
CA ASP A 32 -13.40 -7.41 -3.49
C ASP A 32 -13.87 -5.98 -3.11
N VAL A 33 -13.43 -5.00 -3.90
CA VAL A 33 -13.79 -3.59 -3.74
C VAL A 33 -15.31 -3.39 -3.90
N LYS A 34 -15.96 -4.12 -4.81
CA LYS A 34 -17.41 -4.02 -5.01
C LYS A 34 -18.16 -4.51 -3.79
N PHE A 35 -17.73 -5.64 -3.22
CA PHE A 35 -18.29 -6.16 -1.98
C PHE A 35 -18.14 -5.17 -0.82
N ARG A 36 -16.95 -4.57 -0.63
CA ARG A 36 -16.74 -3.56 0.41
C ARG A 36 -17.68 -2.36 0.28
N ALA A 37 -17.83 -1.83 -0.93
CA ALA A 37 -18.73 -0.70 -1.18
C ALA A 37 -20.21 -1.05 -0.90
N GLN A 38 -20.64 -2.26 -1.28
CA GLN A 38 -21.99 -2.76 -0.97
C GLN A 38 -22.18 -2.95 0.53
N PHE A 39 -21.21 -3.56 1.20
CA PHE A 39 -21.24 -3.77 2.65
C PHE A 39 -21.33 -2.45 3.41
N ASP A 40 -20.52 -1.45 3.04
CA ASP A 40 -20.58 -0.11 3.60
C ASP A 40 -21.95 0.56 3.39
N THR A 41 -22.57 0.38 2.23
CA THR A 41 -23.90 0.92 1.95
C THR A 41 -24.97 0.28 2.85
N TYR A 42 -24.95 -1.05 2.99
CA TYR A 42 -25.94 -1.75 3.80
C TYR A 42 -25.75 -1.52 5.30
N ILE A 43 -24.50 -1.46 5.77
CA ILE A 43 -24.22 -1.21 7.19
C ILE A 43 -24.63 0.21 7.59
N LYS A 44 -24.50 1.18 6.67
CA LYS A 44 -25.05 2.54 6.80
C LYS A 44 -26.54 2.54 7.05
N ALA A 45 -27.30 1.96 6.13
CA ALA A 45 -28.75 1.87 6.26
C ALA A 45 -29.18 1.14 7.57
N PHE A 46 -28.45 0.10 7.95
CA PHE A 46 -28.72 -0.65 9.18
C PHE A 46 -28.47 0.18 10.45
N TYR A 47 -27.32 0.87 10.55
CA TYR A 47 -27.02 1.71 11.72
C TYR A 47 -27.88 2.96 11.80
N ASP A 48 -28.25 3.56 10.67
CA ASP A 48 -29.19 4.69 10.66
C ASP A 48 -30.56 4.26 11.20
N SER A 49 -31.04 3.08 10.79
CA SER A 49 -32.28 2.49 11.30
C SER A 49 -32.20 2.17 12.80
N LEU A 50 -31.06 1.62 13.24
CA LEU A 50 -30.84 1.30 14.65
C LEU A 50 -30.75 2.54 15.52
N ASP A 51 -30.14 3.62 15.03
CA ASP A 51 -30.03 4.88 15.77
C ASP A 51 -31.41 5.54 15.96
N LEU A 52 -32.25 5.52 14.92
CA LEU A 52 -33.64 5.99 15.00
C LEU A 52 -34.44 5.23 16.06
N LEU A 53 -34.27 3.90 16.10
CA LEU A 53 -35.01 3.02 17.01
C LEU A 53 -34.31 2.79 18.34
N PHE A 54 -33.19 3.46 18.63
CA PHE A 54 -32.27 3.03 19.69
C PHE A 54 -32.93 2.85 21.07
N ASN A 55 -33.96 3.64 21.40
CA ASN A 55 -34.66 3.56 22.68
C ASN A 55 -35.87 2.59 22.68
N ALA A 56 -36.27 2.07 21.52
CA ALA A 56 -37.35 1.11 21.41
C ALA A 56 -36.93 -0.26 21.95
N SER A 57 -37.85 -1.00 22.56
CA SER A 57 -37.58 -2.34 23.10
C SER A 57 -37.06 -3.30 22.02
N MET A 58 -37.64 -3.23 20.81
CA MET A 58 -37.27 -4.04 19.65
C MET A 58 -35.83 -3.80 19.16
N ALA A 59 -35.27 -2.60 19.36
CA ALA A 59 -33.90 -2.32 18.90
C ALA A 59 -32.83 -3.11 19.66
N LYS A 60 -33.13 -3.59 20.88
CA LYS A 60 -32.20 -4.35 21.70
C LYS A 60 -31.75 -5.65 21.03
N ASP A 61 -32.63 -6.28 20.26
CA ASP A 61 -32.35 -7.52 19.55
C ASP A 61 -31.26 -7.32 18.48
N TYR A 62 -31.09 -6.08 17.99
CA TYR A 62 -30.13 -5.71 16.96
C TYR A 62 -28.80 -5.17 17.51
N TYR A 63 -28.66 -5.02 18.83
CA TYR A 63 -27.41 -4.51 19.42
C TYR A 63 -26.25 -5.48 19.24
N ILE A 64 -26.50 -6.80 19.37
CA ILE A 64 -25.47 -7.82 19.16
C ILE A 64 -25.08 -7.86 17.67
N PRO A 65 -26.03 -7.96 16.72
CA PRO A 65 -25.72 -7.82 15.30
C PRO A 65 -24.89 -6.59 14.96
N ALA A 66 -25.24 -5.42 15.50
CA ALA A 66 -24.52 -4.19 15.24
C ALA A 66 -23.07 -4.22 15.72
N LYS A 67 -22.82 -4.78 16.91
CA LYS A 67 -21.46 -4.98 17.41
C LYS A 67 -20.64 -5.89 16.50
N ARG A 68 -21.24 -7.00 16.05
CA ARG A 68 -20.58 -8.01 15.20
C ARG A 68 -20.25 -7.47 13.81
N PHE A 69 -21.18 -6.76 13.19
CA PHE A 69 -20.90 -6.08 11.92
C PHE A 69 -19.90 -4.93 12.09
N GLY A 70 -19.94 -4.21 13.21
CA GLY A 70 -18.95 -3.17 13.53
C GLY A 70 -17.53 -3.74 13.65
N PHE A 71 -17.40 -4.93 14.25
CA PHE A 71 -16.14 -5.67 14.28
C PHE A 71 -15.66 -6.07 12.88
N ILE A 72 -16.53 -6.64 12.04
CA ILE A 72 -16.17 -6.99 10.65
C ILE A 72 -15.75 -5.74 9.88
N LEU A 73 -16.51 -4.65 9.95
CA LEU A 73 -16.21 -3.38 9.28
C LEU A 73 -14.85 -2.83 9.70
N PHE A 74 -14.58 -2.78 11.01
CA PHE A 74 -13.31 -2.31 11.54
C PHE A 74 -12.14 -3.17 11.04
N ARG A 75 -12.28 -4.50 11.09
CA ARG A 75 -11.25 -5.44 10.62
C ARG A 75 -11.02 -5.33 9.11
N MET A 76 -12.07 -5.15 8.30
CA MET A 76 -11.95 -4.90 6.87
C MET A 76 -11.23 -3.58 6.58
N ARG A 77 -11.62 -2.49 7.26
CA ARG A 77 -10.96 -1.19 7.15
C ARG A 77 -9.47 -1.31 7.41
N ASP A 78 -9.10 -1.98 8.51
CA ASP A 78 -7.72 -2.10 8.93
C ASP A 78 -6.91 -3.00 7.96
N ARG A 79 -7.43 -4.18 7.60
CA ARG A 79 -6.74 -5.13 6.72
C ARG A 79 -6.50 -4.57 5.32
N TYR A 80 -7.53 -3.96 4.73
CA TYR A 80 -7.46 -3.44 3.35
C TYR A 80 -7.05 -1.98 3.27
N LYS A 81 -6.73 -1.36 4.42
CA LYS A 81 -6.35 0.06 4.58
C LYS A 81 -7.35 0.99 3.88
N ASP A 82 -8.63 0.65 3.97
CA ASP A 82 -9.73 1.37 3.33
C ASP A 82 -10.35 2.39 4.27
N GLN A 83 -9.94 3.64 4.13
CA GLN A 83 -10.42 4.73 4.99
C GLN A 83 -11.90 5.07 4.76
N THR A 84 -12.53 4.58 3.68
CA THR A 84 -13.95 4.82 3.42
C THR A 84 -14.85 4.05 4.38
N LEU A 85 -14.37 2.91 4.90
CA LEU A 85 -15.05 2.05 5.88
C LEU A 85 -14.94 2.60 7.32
N ASP A 86 -15.27 3.87 7.52
CA ASP A 86 -15.24 4.54 8.83
C ASP A 86 -16.62 4.53 9.51
N LEU A 87 -16.67 4.64 10.84
CA LEU A 87 -17.89 4.73 11.65
C LEU A 87 -18.23 6.16 12.07
N LYS A 88 -17.48 7.16 11.61
CA LYS A 88 -17.68 8.57 11.99
C LYS A 88 -19.07 9.12 11.64
N TRP A 89 -19.73 8.59 10.61
CA TRP A 89 -21.08 8.99 10.21
C TRP A 89 -22.17 8.40 11.10
N ALA A 90 -21.89 7.31 11.84
CA ALA A 90 -22.88 6.64 12.65
C ALA A 90 -23.27 7.49 13.87
N GLY A 91 -24.54 7.42 14.26
CA GLY A 91 -25.06 8.11 15.44
C GLY A 91 -24.27 7.79 16.71
N ALA A 92 -24.15 8.78 17.61
CA ALA A 92 -23.27 8.70 18.77
C ALA A 92 -23.53 7.49 19.68
N LYS A 93 -24.79 7.03 19.76
CA LYS A 93 -25.19 5.87 20.57
C LYS A 93 -24.72 4.56 19.95
N VAL A 94 -24.98 4.37 18.65
CA VAL A 94 -24.52 3.19 17.89
C VAL A 94 -23.00 3.13 17.84
N ARG A 95 -22.33 4.27 17.60
CA ARG A 95 -20.87 4.34 17.64
C ARG A 95 -20.31 3.92 19.00
N LYS A 96 -20.85 4.46 20.10
CA LYS A 96 -20.43 4.09 21.46
C LYS A 96 -20.68 2.61 21.78
N LEU A 97 -21.75 2.03 21.22
CA LEU A 97 -22.06 0.60 21.36
C LEU A 97 -20.99 -0.27 20.70
N ILE A 98 -20.54 0.11 19.50
CA ILE A 98 -19.50 -0.59 18.74
C ILE A 98 -18.12 -0.37 19.38
N ASP A 99 -17.76 0.87 19.71
CA ASP A 99 -16.46 1.20 20.31
C ASP A 99 -16.22 0.40 21.61
N LYS A 100 -17.22 0.36 22.51
CA LYS A 100 -17.14 -0.46 23.73
C LYS A 100 -16.95 -1.95 23.45
N TYR A 101 -17.56 -2.44 22.36
CA TYR A 101 -17.41 -3.83 21.97
C TYR A 101 -16.01 -4.11 21.45
N LEU A 102 -15.47 -3.25 20.58
CA LEU A 102 -14.10 -3.36 20.11
C LEU A 102 -13.10 -3.31 21.27
N GLU A 103 -13.28 -2.37 22.21
CA GLU A 103 -12.47 -2.26 23.43
C GLU A 103 -12.52 -3.56 24.26
N SER A 104 -13.71 -4.17 24.41
CA SER A 104 -13.86 -5.46 25.12
C SER A 104 -13.17 -6.63 24.42
N MET A 105 -12.92 -6.51 23.12
CA MET A 105 -12.16 -7.46 22.30
C MET A 105 -10.65 -7.15 22.28
N GLY A 106 -10.20 -6.16 23.05
CA GLY A 106 -8.81 -5.70 23.08
C GLY A 106 -8.41 -4.85 21.88
N ILE A 107 -9.37 -4.31 21.14
CA ILE A 107 -9.15 -3.49 19.95
C ILE A 107 -9.46 -2.04 20.31
N ASP A 108 -8.46 -1.16 20.31
CA ASP A 108 -8.68 0.28 20.41
C ASP A 108 -8.89 0.88 19.00
N PRO A 109 -10.12 1.29 18.63
CA PRO A 109 -10.41 1.81 17.31
C PRO A 109 -9.80 3.19 17.04
N LYS A 110 -9.26 3.87 18.06
CA LYS A 110 -8.62 5.18 17.93
C LYS A 110 -7.17 5.07 17.47
N ILE A 111 -6.55 3.89 17.62
CA ILE A 111 -5.18 3.64 17.17
C ILE A 111 -5.20 3.49 15.64
N PRO A 112 -4.46 4.32 14.89
CA PRO A 112 -4.38 4.19 13.45
C PRO A 112 -3.76 2.85 13.03
N PRO A 113 -4.06 2.36 11.81
CA PRO A 113 -3.48 1.13 11.29
C PRO A 113 -1.95 1.14 11.41
N VAL A 114 -1.37 0.04 11.90
CA VAL A 114 0.09 -0.09 12.00
C VAL A 114 0.69 -0.15 10.59
N HIS A 115 1.70 0.68 10.34
CA HIS A 115 2.42 0.70 9.07
C HIS A 115 3.28 -0.57 8.91
N LEU A 116 3.37 -1.10 7.69
CA LEU A 116 4.15 -2.31 7.36
C LEU A 116 5.57 -2.30 7.97
N LEU A 117 6.27 -1.17 7.86
CA LEU A 117 7.67 -1.04 8.28
C LEU A 117 7.83 -0.65 9.75
N SER A 118 6.75 -0.51 10.52
CA SER A 118 6.83 -0.24 11.96
C SER A 118 7.28 -1.49 12.72
N ASP A 119 8.04 -1.30 13.80
CA ASP A 119 8.48 -2.36 14.72
C ASP A 119 7.30 -3.08 15.40
N ASP A 120 6.14 -2.43 15.49
CA ASP A 120 4.93 -3.02 16.08
C ASP A 120 4.13 -3.87 15.09
N PHE A 121 4.46 -3.81 13.79
CA PHE A 121 3.72 -4.55 12.76
C PHE A 121 3.76 -6.08 12.96
N PRO A 122 4.92 -6.72 13.23
CA PRO A 122 4.97 -8.16 13.47
C PRO A 122 4.11 -8.57 14.68
N LYS A 123 4.19 -7.82 15.79
CA LYS A 123 3.38 -8.07 16.99
C LYS A 123 1.90 -7.97 16.69
N MET A 124 1.49 -6.93 15.95
CA MET A 124 0.10 -6.75 15.53
C MET A 124 -0.42 -7.93 14.69
N VAL A 125 0.39 -8.43 13.76
CA VAL A 125 0.01 -9.58 12.92
C VAL A 125 -0.17 -10.83 13.78
N ASP A 126 0.73 -11.07 14.74
CA ASP A 126 0.66 -12.21 15.65
C ASP A 126 -0.52 -12.14 16.61
N ASP A 127 -0.81 -10.97 17.17
CA ASP A 127 -1.89 -10.77 18.14
C ASP A 127 -3.29 -10.89 17.48
N ARG A 128 -3.43 -10.41 16.23
CA ARG A 128 -4.74 -10.33 15.55
C ARG A 128 -5.12 -11.57 14.75
N ASN A 129 -4.16 -12.45 14.46
CA ASN A 129 -4.35 -13.57 13.55
C ASN A 129 -3.85 -14.89 14.14
N LYS A 130 -4.75 -15.87 14.27
CA LYS A 130 -4.45 -17.17 14.89
C LYS A 130 -3.85 -18.19 13.94
N THR A 131 -4.09 -18.06 12.64
CA THR A 131 -3.64 -19.03 11.62
C THR A 131 -2.58 -18.43 10.72
N GLY A 132 -1.64 -19.26 10.23
CA GLY A 132 -0.64 -18.84 9.25
C GLY A 132 -1.29 -18.22 8.01
N ARG A 133 -2.46 -18.70 7.60
CA ARG A 133 -3.22 -18.14 6.46
C ARG A 133 -3.68 -16.71 6.69
N ALA A 134 -4.25 -16.41 7.87
CA ALA A 134 -4.70 -15.06 8.19
C ALA A 134 -3.51 -14.11 8.36
N LYS A 135 -2.40 -14.58 8.96
CA LYS A 135 -1.14 -13.83 9.03
C LYS A 135 -0.60 -13.51 7.63
N ALA A 136 -0.51 -14.51 6.75
CA ALA A 136 -0.06 -14.35 5.37
C ALA A 136 -0.92 -13.35 4.59
N SER A 137 -2.25 -13.44 4.71
CA SER A 137 -3.17 -12.52 4.04
C SER A 137 -3.01 -11.07 4.53
N GLU A 138 -2.91 -10.85 5.84
CA GLU A 138 -2.68 -9.53 6.42
C GLU A 138 -1.35 -8.93 5.91
N MET A 139 -0.27 -9.73 5.95
CA MET A 139 1.05 -9.31 5.47
C MET A 139 1.05 -9.03 3.98
N GLU A 140 0.44 -9.89 3.16
CA GLU A 140 0.33 -9.71 1.72
C GLU A 140 -0.35 -8.38 1.40
N HIS A 141 -1.51 -8.11 2.01
CA HIS A 141 -2.25 -6.87 1.76
C HIS A 141 -1.48 -5.64 2.22
N ALA A 142 -0.80 -5.70 3.37
CA ALA A 142 0.04 -4.62 3.85
C ALA A 142 1.23 -4.33 2.90
N ILE A 143 1.87 -5.38 2.37
CA ILE A 143 2.96 -5.25 1.38
C ILE A 143 2.42 -4.68 0.07
N ARG A 144 1.32 -5.20 -0.48
CA ARG A 144 0.70 -4.66 -1.71
C ARG A 144 0.34 -3.19 -1.56
N TRP A 145 -0.23 -2.81 -0.42
CA TRP A 145 -0.56 -1.42 -0.14
C TRP A 145 0.69 -0.55 -0.07
N HIS A 146 1.73 -1.00 0.64
CA HIS A 146 2.99 -0.26 0.74
C HIS A 146 3.67 -0.09 -0.63
N ILE A 147 3.66 -1.12 -1.47
CA ILE A 147 4.14 -1.05 -2.86
C ILE A 147 3.34 0.00 -3.62
N LYS A 148 2.01 -0.06 -3.55
CA LYS A 148 1.12 0.85 -4.29
C LYS A 148 1.38 2.32 -3.93
N VAL A 149 1.47 2.65 -2.63
CA VAL A 149 1.62 4.04 -2.20
C VAL A 149 3.00 4.62 -2.45
N ASN A 150 4.03 3.77 -2.61
CA ASN A 150 5.39 4.21 -2.88
C ASN A 150 5.84 3.97 -4.34
N MET A 151 4.99 3.42 -5.20
CA MET A 151 5.32 3.09 -6.60
C MET A 151 5.89 4.31 -7.33
N ASP A 152 5.27 5.47 -7.18
CA ASP A 152 5.69 6.71 -7.86
C ASP A 152 7.04 7.22 -7.36
N GLN A 153 7.47 6.83 -6.15
CA GLN A 153 8.76 7.24 -5.58
C GLN A 153 9.92 6.46 -6.19
N ASP A 154 9.70 5.20 -6.57
CA ASP A 154 10.74 4.34 -7.12
C ASP A 154 10.14 3.16 -7.91
N PRO A 155 9.67 3.42 -9.14
CA PRO A 155 8.87 2.45 -9.88
C PRO A 155 9.58 1.12 -10.09
N VAL A 156 10.90 1.15 -10.30
CA VAL A 156 11.68 -0.06 -10.57
C VAL A 156 11.85 -0.92 -9.32
N LEU A 157 12.23 -0.31 -8.19
CA LEU A 157 12.40 -1.04 -6.94
C LEU A 157 11.07 -1.67 -6.49
N TYR A 158 9.98 -0.91 -6.55
CA TYR A 158 8.67 -1.40 -6.13
C TYR A 158 8.06 -2.41 -7.11
N THR A 159 8.39 -2.36 -8.40
CA THR A 159 8.06 -3.43 -9.35
C THR A 159 8.78 -4.72 -8.97
N GLN A 160 10.07 -4.68 -8.63
CA GLN A 160 10.82 -5.85 -8.18
C GLN A 160 10.24 -6.45 -6.89
N PHE A 161 9.84 -5.62 -5.93
CA PHE A 161 9.14 -6.09 -4.73
C PHE A 161 7.78 -6.72 -5.06
N SER A 162 7.03 -6.16 -6.01
CA SER A 162 5.75 -6.73 -6.48
C SER A 162 5.94 -8.10 -7.11
N GLU A 163 6.95 -8.26 -7.96
CA GLU A 163 7.28 -9.54 -8.59
C GLU A 163 7.78 -10.57 -7.57
N LYS A 164 8.57 -10.15 -6.58
CA LYS A 164 9.02 -11.02 -5.50
C LYS A 164 7.86 -11.46 -4.61
N LEU A 165 6.96 -10.55 -4.24
CA LEU A 165 5.73 -10.88 -3.54
C LEU A 165 4.93 -11.93 -4.32
N GLN A 166 4.70 -11.69 -5.60
CA GLN A 166 3.90 -12.60 -6.43
C GLN A 166 4.56 -13.99 -6.52
N ARG A 167 5.89 -14.05 -6.68
CA ARG A 167 6.64 -15.31 -6.64
C ARG A 167 6.50 -16.05 -5.31
N ILE A 168 6.58 -15.35 -4.17
CA ILE A 168 6.37 -15.96 -2.85
C ILE A 168 4.98 -16.60 -2.78
N MET A 169 3.95 -15.87 -3.22
CA MET A 169 2.57 -16.37 -3.23
C MET A 169 2.37 -17.56 -4.17
N ASP A 170 3.09 -17.59 -5.30
CA ASP A 170 2.96 -18.65 -6.30
C ASP A 170 3.74 -19.93 -5.96
N VAL A 171 4.94 -19.80 -5.38
CA VAL A 171 5.81 -20.94 -5.04
C VAL A 171 5.32 -21.67 -3.80
N HIS A 172 4.79 -20.95 -2.82
CA HIS A 172 4.41 -21.51 -1.51
C HIS A 172 2.90 -21.64 -1.33
N LYS A 173 2.15 -21.85 -2.41
CA LYS A 173 0.68 -22.05 -2.34
C LYS A 173 0.35 -23.07 -1.26
N GLU A 174 -0.58 -22.71 -0.39
CA GLU A 174 -1.07 -23.52 0.74
C GLU A 174 -0.05 -23.81 1.86
N HIS A 175 1.22 -23.39 1.72
CA HIS A 175 2.24 -23.46 2.78
C HIS A 175 2.33 -22.14 3.55
N TRP A 176 1.27 -21.83 4.30
CA TRP A 176 1.07 -20.51 4.90
C TRP A 176 2.17 -20.07 5.87
N ASP A 177 2.71 -20.97 6.69
CA ASP A 177 3.79 -20.63 7.63
C ASP A 177 5.09 -20.26 6.90
N LEU A 178 5.35 -20.89 5.75
CA LEU A 178 6.48 -20.57 4.89
C LEU A 178 6.26 -19.24 4.16
N ILE A 179 5.03 -18.97 3.70
CA ILE A 179 4.66 -17.66 3.15
C ILE A 179 4.93 -16.57 4.20
N VAL A 180 4.45 -16.73 5.44
CA VAL A 180 4.69 -15.75 6.52
C VAL A 180 6.19 -15.49 6.71
N ALA A 181 7.01 -16.54 6.76
CA ALA A 181 8.46 -16.39 6.90
C ALA A 181 9.10 -15.62 5.72
N GLU A 182 8.74 -15.95 4.48
CA GLU A 182 9.25 -15.26 3.29
C GLU A 182 8.74 -13.80 3.17
N LEU A 183 7.49 -13.54 3.56
CA LEU A 183 6.94 -12.18 3.61
C LEU A 183 7.63 -11.33 4.69
N THR A 184 8.05 -11.92 5.81
CA THR A 184 8.87 -11.23 6.82
C THR A 184 10.22 -10.82 6.23
N LYS A 185 10.90 -11.72 5.51
CA LYS A 185 12.15 -11.38 4.81
C LYS A 185 11.95 -10.27 3.79
N LEU A 186 10.87 -10.34 3.01
CA LEU A 186 10.53 -9.29 2.04
C LEU A 186 10.30 -7.95 2.73
N ARG A 187 9.58 -7.92 3.86
CA ARG A 187 9.40 -6.71 4.67
C ARG A 187 10.75 -6.13 5.10
N ASP A 188 11.66 -6.96 5.59
CA ASP A 188 12.97 -6.49 6.07
C ASP A 188 13.83 -5.93 4.92
N GLU A 189 13.74 -6.52 3.73
CA GLU A 189 14.36 -5.96 2.52
C GLU A 189 13.75 -4.61 2.12
N MET A 190 12.43 -4.48 2.22
CA MET A 190 11.73 -3.21 1.96
C MET A 190 12.12 -2.14 2.99
N ALA A 191 12.27 -2.52 4.27
CA ALA A 191 12.73 -1.63 5.34
C ALA A 191 14.17 -1.17 5.10
N ALA A 192 15.03 -2.07 4.62
CA ALA A 192 16.41 -1.76 4.28
C ALA A 192 16.48 -0.80 3.08
N GLY A 193 15.58 -0.94 2.10
CA GLY A 193 15.52 -0.11 0.91
C GLY A 193 16.80 -0.15 0.07
N ARG A 194 17.05 0.90 -0.73
CA ARG A 194 18.28 1.00 -1.52
C ARG A 194 19.50 1.17 -0.61
N GLN A 195 20.37 0.16 -0.62
CA GLN A 195 21.62 0.16 0.13
C GLN A 195 22.65 1.11 -0.49
N ALA A 196 23.23 2.00 0.32
CA ALA A 196 24.31 2.89 -0.11
C ALA A 196 25.56 2.11 -0.53
N GLY A 197 26.20 2.53 -1.63
CA GLY A 197 27.49 1.97 -2.08
C GLY A 197 27.43 0.63 -2.83
N LYS A 198 26.25 0.01 -3.01
CA LYS A 198 26.10 -1.24 -3.77
C LYS A 198 25.70 -1.06 -5.24
N GLY A 199 25.41 0.17 -5.67
CA GLY A 199 24.90 0.48 -7.01
C GLY A 199 25.92 1.13 -7.94
N THR A 200 25.63 1.12 -9.24
CA THR A 200 26.40 1.83 -10.28
C THR A 200 26.43 3.34 -10.08
N VAL A 201 25.37 3.88 -9.45
CA VAL A 201 25.23 5.30 -9.10
C VAL A 201 24.89 5.44 -7.61
N ALA A 202 25.02 6.66 -7.09
CA ALA A 202 24.63 6.99 -5.72
C ALA A 202 23.14 6.68 -5.47
N SER A 203 22.79 6.35 -4.22
CA SER A 203 21.43 5.88 -3.85
C SER A 203 20.32 6.87 -4.23
N HIS A 204 20.58 8.18 -4.17
CA HIS A 204 19.60 9.21 -4.53
C HIS A 204 19.39 9.37 -6.05
N VAL A 205 20.38 8.99 -6.88
CA VAL A 205 20.32 9.00 -8.36
C VAL A 205 19.80 7.67 -8.92
N ALA A 206 20.00 6.58 -8.17
CA ALA A 206 19.60 5.22 -8.56
C ALA A 206 18.15 5.06 -9.06
N PRO A 207 17.12 5.74 -8.53
CA PRO A 207 15.75 5.62 -9.06
C PRO A 207 15.65 6.09 -10.51
N PHE A 208 16.34 7.16 -10.86
CA PHE A 208 16.37 7.71 -12.22
C PHE A 208 17.15 6.78 -13.17
N TYR A 209 18.30 6.28 -12.70
CA TYR A 209 19.13 5.35 -13.47
C TYR A 209 18.38 4.07 -13.79
N ASP A 210 17.81 3.43 -12.76
CA ASP A 210 17.06 2.19 -12.91
C ASP A 210 15.85 2.38 -13.83
N LEU A 211 15.16 3.53 -13.72
CA LEU A 211 14.02 3.87 -14.57
C LEU A 211 14.43 3.93 -16.04
N ILE A 212 15.52 4.64 -16.39
CA ILE A 212 16.02 4.72 -17.77
C ILE A 212 16.37 3.33 -18.29
N MET A 213 17.12 2.54 -17.51
CA MET A 213 17.51 1.17 -17.89
C MET A 213 16.28 0.29 -18.17
N MET A 214 15.26 0.36 -17.29
CA MET A 214 14.02 -0.41 -17.45
C MET A 214 13.23 0.03 -18.68
N LYS A 215 13.02 1.33 -18.88
CA LYS A 215 12.20 1.84 -19.99
C LYS A 215 12.87 1.69 -21.36
N ALA A 216 14.20 1.78 -21.40
CA ALA A 216 14.98 1.52 -22.60
C ALA A 216 15.28 0.02 -22.82
N ALA A 217 14.79 -0.87 -21.95
CA ALA A 217 15.03 -2.31 -22.00
C ALA A 217 16.52 -2.67 -22.12
N ILE A 218 17.39 -1.95 -21.41
CA ILE A 218 18.84 -2.15 -21.43
C ILE A 218 19.20 -3.22 -20.40
N ASP A 219 19.93 -4.24 -20.85
CA ASP A 219 20.47 -5.26 -19.94
C ASP A 219 21.57 -4.64 -19.05
N LYS A 220 21.40 -4.79 -17.73
CA LYS A 220 22.40 -4.34 -16.74
C LYS A 220 23.73 -5.09 -16.86
N SER A 221 23.76 -6.25 -17.52
CA SER A 221 24.99 -7.00 -17.78
C SER A 221 25.91 -6.33 -18.81
N ASP A 222 25.35 -5.50 -19.70
CA ASP A 222 26.10 -4.69 -20.66
C ASP A 222 26.80 -3.53 -19.95
N THR A 223 27.99 -3.82 -19.44
CA THR A 223 28.76 -2.92 -18.58
C THR A 223 29.14 -1.59 -19.27
N PRO A 224 29.59 -1.56 -20.54
CA PRO A 224 29.81 -0.31 -21.27
C PRO A 224 28.57 0.58 -21.34
N THR A 225 27.44 0.04 -21.81
CA THR A 225 26.19 0.81 -21.94
C THR A 225 25.68 1.26 -20.59
N ALA A 226 25.71 0.39 -19.57
CA ALA A 226 25.33 0.73 -18.18
C ALA A 226 26.12 1.92 -17.61
N LYS A 227 27.44 1.99 -17.88
CA LYS A 227 28.27 3.13 -17.45
C LYS A 227 27.93 4.43 -18.19
N GLN A 228 27.62 4.33 -19.48
CA GLN A 228 27.19 5.48 -20.27
C GLN A 228 25.84 6.02 -19.75
N VAL A 229 24.86 5.13 -19.51
CA VAL A 229 23.57 5.48 -18.91
C VAL A 229 23.75 6.11 -17.53
N ALA A 230 24.66 5.59 -16.70
CA ALA A 230 24.97 6.20 -15.41
C ALA A 230 25.47 7.65 -15.54
N THR A 231 26.33 7.91 -16.52
CA THR A 231 26.87 9.26 -16.80
C THR A 231 25.76 10.21 -17.27
N ILE A 232 24.90 9.76 -18.18
CA ILE A 232 23.74 10.53 -18.66
C ILE A 232 22.79 10.82 -17.50
N THR A 233 22.50 9.81 -16.67
CA THR A 233 21.59 9.96 -15.53
C THR A 233 22.09 11.01 -14.55
N LEU A 234 23.40 11.05 -14.26
CA LEU A 234 23.98 12.07 -13.38
C LEU A 234 23.75 13.49 -13.93
N LYS A 235 23.95 13.71 -15.23
CA LYS A 235 23.66 15.02 -15.84
C LYS A 235 22.17 15.38 -15.79
N LEU A 236 21.29 14.44 -16.13
CA LEU A 236 19.84 14.62 -16.06
C LEU A 236 19.39 14.96 -14.64
N PHE A 237 19.98 14.30 -13.65
CA PHE A 237 19.72 14.59 -12.24
C PHE A 237 20.14 16.01 -11.86
N GLU A 238 21.27 16.51 -12.37
CA GLU A 238 21.68 17.91 -12.17
C GLU A 238 20.70 18.91 -12.80
N TYR A 239 20.18 18.65 -14.01
CA TYR A 239 19.14 19.49 -14.61
C TYR A 239 17.87 19.53 -13.75
N ILE A 240 17.41 18.36 -13.29
CA ILE A 240 16.26 18.22 -12.40
C ILE A 240 16.50 18.98 -11.09
N ARG A 241 17.68 18.79 -10.48
CA ARG A 241 18.06 19.45 -9.23
C ARG A 241 18.05 20.97 -9.39
N ALA A 242 18.69 21.50 -10.44
CA ALA A 242 18.73 22.93 -10.72
C ALA A 242 17.33 23.51 -10.95
N ALA A 243 16.47 22.81 -11.69
CA ALA A 243 15.09 23.23 -11.93
C ALA A 243 14.26 23.24 -10.63
N LEU A 244 14.40 22.24 -9.77
CA LEU A 244 13.70 22.14 -8.50
C LEU A 244 14.17 23.16 -7.44
N ALA A 245 15.34 23.78 -7.63
CA ALA A 245 15.80 24.89 -6.80
C ALA A 245 14.91 26.15 -6.99
N VAL A 246 14.19 26.25 -8.11
CA VAL A 246 13.34 27.39 -8.42
C VAL A 246 12.07 27.35 -7.54
N PRO A 247 11.78 28.41 -6.75
CA PRO A 247 10.57 28.45 -5.95
C PRO A 247 9.30 28.30 -6.79
N ASN A 248 8.38 27.46 -6.33
CA ASN A 248 7.13 27.12 -7.01
C ASN A 248 7.31 26.60 -8.45
N PHE A 249 8.42 25.91 -8.76
CA PHE A 249 8.73 25.36 -10.09
C PHE A 249 7.51 24.72 -10.79
N TRP A 250 6.76 23.86 -10.09
CA TRP A 250 5.59 23.16 -10.64
C TRP A 250 4.40 24.04 -11.02
N GLN A 251 4.41 25.33 -10.66
CA GLN A 251 3.42 26.31 -11.09
C GLN A 251 3.86 27.08 -12.34
N LYS A 252 5.12 26.93 -12.75
CA LYS A 252 5.70 27.69 -13.85
C LYS A 252 5.87 26.84 -15.10
N ASN A 253 4.95 27.03 -16.05
CA ASN A 253 4.87 26.20 -17.26
C ASN A 253 6.07 26.39 -18.21
N ALA A 254 6.69 27.57 -18.25
CA ALA A 254 7.84 27.82 -19.10
C ALA A 254 9.07 27.05 -18.61
N GLU A 255 9.32 27.07 -17.31
CA GLU A 255 10.42 26.36 -16.65
C GLU A 255 10.25 24.84 -16.71
N GLN A 256 9.01 24.34 -16.57
CA GLN A 256 8.72 22.92 -16.80
C GLN A 256 9.02 22.48 -18.23
N ARG A 257 8.58 23.27 -19.22
CA ARG A 257 8.90 23.00 -20.64
C ARG A 257 10.39 23.07 -20.92
N GLN A 258 11.11 23.99 -20.28
CA GLN A 258 12.56 24.07 -20.43
C GLN A 258 13.23 22.81 -19.90
N LEU A 259 12.89 22.36 -18.68
CA LEU A 259 13.42 21.12 -18.11
C LEU A 259 13.09 19.91 -19.01
N GLU A 260 11.87 19.83 -19.54
CA GLU A 260 11.49 18.77 -20.48
C GLU A 260 12.33 18.79 -21.76
N CYS A 261 12.64 19.97 -22.30
CA CYS A 261 13.52 20.11 -23.46
C CYS A 261 14.95 19.69 -23.12
N ASP A 262 15.50 20.16 -21.99
CA ASP A 262 16.87 19.83 -21.57
C ASP A 262 17.05 18.32 -21.37
N ILE A 263 16.07 17.66 -20.73
CA ILE A 263 16.06 16.20 -20.55
C ILE A 263 15.95 15.50 -21.90
N ARG A 264 15.03 15.93 -22.77
CA ARG A 264 14.81 15.33 -24.09
C ARG A 264 16.08 15.40 -24.93
N ASP A 265 16.70 16.56 -25.01
CA ASP A 265 17.91 16.78 -25.81
C ASP A 265 19.06 15.90 -25.31
N GLU A 266 19.29 15.83 -23.99
CA GLU A 266 20.34 14.96 -23.45
C GLU A 266 20.07 13.48 -23.75
N LEU A 267 18.81 13.03 -23.73
CA LEU A 267 18.43 11.66 -24.11
C LEU A 267 18.54 11.41 -25.63
N ASP A 268 18.18 12.37 -26.48
CA ASP A 268 18.24 12.24 -27.94
C ASP A 268 19.67 12.18 -28.48
N TYR A 269 20.57 12.95 -27.87
CA TYR A 269 21.98 13.05 -28.24
C TYR A 269 22.89 12.10 -27.45
N CYS A 270 22.32 11.20 -26.64
CA CYS A 270 23.10 10.32 -25.76
C CYS A 270 23.88 9.21 -26.49
N GLY A 271 23.56 8.95 -27.76
CA GLY A 271 24.22 7.93 -28.59
C GLY A 271 23.76 6.49 -28.32
N ILE A 272 22.67 6.28 -27.58
CA ILE A 272 22.09 4.95 -27.29
C ILE A 272 20.74 4.82 -28.00
N ASP A 273 20.67 3.95 -29.01
CA ASP A 273 19.48 3.81 -29.86
C ASP A 273 18.21 3.41 -29.09
N SER A 274 18.34 2.54 -28.08
CA SER A 274 17.19 2.10 -27.28
C SER A 274 16.60 3.22 -26.41
N ILE A 275 17.43 4.17 -25.97
CA ILE A 275 16.96 5.40 -25.30
C ILE A 275 16.30 6.30 -26.32
N LYS A 276 16.94 6.51 -27.47
CA LYS A 276 16.45 7.37 -28.56
C LYS A 276 15.06 6.97 -29.05
N GLN A 277 14.78 5.67 -29.14
CA GLN A 277 13.48 5.15 -29.53
C GLN A 277 12.37 5.43 -28.49
N ASN A 278 12.73 5.69 -27.23
CA ASN A 278 11.81 5.82 -26.11
C ASN A 278 11.86 7.21 -25.43
N VAL A 279 12.50 8.22 -26.04
CA VAL A 279 12.81 9.51 -25.40
C VAL A 279 11.58 10.20 -24.81
N ALA A 280 10.49 10.33 -25.58
CA ALA A 280 9.29 11.01 -25.10
C ALA A 280 8.70 10.33 -23.85
N TYR A 281 8.73 9.00 -23.83
CA TYR A 281 8.23 8.22 -22.71
C TYR A 281 9.15 8.32 -21.49
N ILE A 282 10.46 8.14 -21.69
CA ILE A 282 11.46 8.26 -20.61
C ILE A 282 11.42 9.67 -20.00
N THR A 283 11.33 10.72 -20.82
CA THR A 283 11.23 12.11 -20.36
C THR A 283 10.03 12.31 -19.43
N THR A 284 8.86 11.83 -19.87
CA THR A 284 7.62 11.94 -19.08
C THR A 284 7.75 11.23 -17.73
N GLU A 285 8.29 10.02 -17.72
CA GLU A 285 8.48 9.22 -16.50
C GLU A 285 9.53 9.86 -15.56
N LEU A 286 10.60 10.44 -16.10
CA LEU A 286 11.61 11.16 -15.32
C LEU A 286 11.04 12.42 -14.66
N ILE A 287 10.19 13.18 -15.36
CA ILE A 287 9.49 14.35 -14.78
C ILE A 287 8.53 13.93 -13.67
N ASN A 288 7.75 12.86 -13.88
CA ASN A 288 6.85 12.33 -12.87
C ASN A 288 7.63 11.85 -11.62
N LEU A 289 8.77 11.20 -11.83
CA LEU A 289 9.66 10.75 -10.76
C LEU A 289 10.31 11.93 -10.02
N ALA A 290 10.71 12.98 -10.73
CA ALA A 290 11.22 14.22 -10.13
C ALA A 290 10.15 14.88 -9.24
N LYS A 291 8.89 14.89 -9.68
CA LYS A 291 7.75 15.43 -8.94
C LYS A 291 7.47 14.65 -7.66
N SER A 292 7.44 13.32 -7.74
CA SER A 292 7.18 12.48 -6.57
C SER A 292 8.32 12.60 -5.54
N ARG A 293 9.57 12.73 -6.00
CA ARG A 293 10.78 12.76 -5.16
C ARG A 293 11.27 14.16 -4.78
N GLN A 294 10.51 15.23 -5.04
CA GLN A 294 10.98 16.62 -4.86
C GLN A 294 11.59 16.87 -3.47
N GLU A 295 10.89 16.47 -2.39
CA GLU A 295 11.37 16.67 -1.01
C GLU A 295 12.71 15.97 -0.73
N GLN A 296 12.97 14.85 -1.39
CA GLN A 296 14.20 14.08 -1.22
C GLN A 296 15.33 14.71 -2.03
N ILE A 297 15.04 15.20 -3.23
CA ILE A 297 16.01 15.87 -4.10
C ILE A 297 16.47 17.19 -3.48
N SER A 298 15.55 17.96 -2.88
CA SER A 298 15.88 19.25 -2.26
C SER A 298 16.87 19.15 -1.09
N LYS A 299 17.07 17.96 -0.51
CA LYS A 299 18.09 17.73 0.54
C LYS A 299 19.52 17.65 0.01
N TYR A 300 19.70 17.63 -1.32
CA TYR A 300 21.00 17.58 -1.98
C TYR A 300 21.35 18.92 -2.65
N HIS A 301 20.83 20.04 -2.14
CA HIS A 301 21.09 21.39 -2.66
C HIS A 301 22.43 22.01 -2.23
N ASP A 302 23.29 21.26 -1.53
CA ASP A 302 24.62 21.73 -1.10
C ASP A 302 25.70 21.49 -2.16
#